data_AF-A0A0H3PC07-F1
#
_entry.id   AF-A0A0H3PC07-F1
#
_cell.length_a   1.000
_cell.length_b   1.000
_cell.length_c   1.000
_cell.angle_alpha   90.00
_cell.angle_beta   90.00
_cell.angle_gamma   90.00
#
_symmetry.space_group_name_H-M   'P 1'
#
loop_
_entity.id
_entity.type
_entity.pdbx_description
1 polymer ?
#
loop_
_entity_poly.entity_id
_entity_poly.type
_entity_poly.pdbx_seq_one_letter_code
_entity_poly.pdbx_strand_id
1 'polypeptide(L)'
;MNKIAEIYGIELGYFSRIRLLRMVLVNIAFAGATEVAQDIGMDWLSQDVTAKLSTRIAQGIGVGLLTARLGVKAMELCRPLAFQLNEKPKLSHIQQELLSSVKDIVLGKNKIYKKEQI
;
A
#
# COMPACT_ATOMS: atom_id res chain seq x y z
N MET A 1 -0.42 13.19 -12.35
CA MET A 1 -0.43 14.39 -11.47
C MET A 1 -1.12 15.58 -12.10
N ASN A 2 -0.77 16.01 -13.33
CA ASN A 2 -1.43 17.16 -13.98
C ASN A 2 -2.95 16.97 -14.15
N LYS A 3 -3.40 15.81 -14.65
CA LYS A 3 -4.84 15.49 -14.78
C LYS A 3 -5.63 15.51 -13.47
N ILE A 4 -4.98 15.31 -12.31
CA ILE A 4 -5.67 15.29 -11.00
C ILE A 4 -5.73 16.72 -10.41
N ALA A 5 -4.66 17.49 -10.59
CA ALA A 5 -4.56 18.88 -10.14
C ALA A 5 -5.54 19.81 -10.89
N GLU A 6 -5.74 19.55 -12.19
CA GLU A 6 -6.68 20.26 -13.05
C GLU A 6 -8.14 20.03 -12.63
N ILE A 7 -8.50 18.80 -12.25
CA ILE A 7 -9.84 18.46 -11.72
C ILE A 7 -10.09 19.11 -10.35
N TYR A 8 -9.05 19.31 -9.54
CA TYR A 8 -9.15 19.93 -8.22
C TYR A 8 -8.96 21.47 -8.22
N GLY A 9 -8.71 22.09 -9.38
CA GLY A 9 -8.51 23.55 -9.49
C GLY A 9 -7.26 24.08 -8.77
N ILE A 10 -6.31 23.20 -8.44
CA ILE A 10 -5.08 23.58 -7.73
C ILE A 10 -3.96 23.69 -8.77
N GLU A 11 -3.52 24.90 -9.08
CA GLU A 11 -2.26 25.10 -9.77
C GLU A 11 -1.11 24.74 -8.82
N LEU A 12 -0.73 23.46 -8.76
CA LEU A 12 0.47 23.05 -8.03
C LEU A 12 1.69 23.63 -8.75
N GLY A 13 2.12 24.82 -8.30
CA GLY A 13 3.37 25.45 -8.71
C GLY A 13 4.55 24.48 -8.55
N TYR A 14 5.50 24.53 -9.49
CA TYR A 14 6.63 23.60 -9.61
C TYR A 14 7.38 23.37 -8.28
N PHE A 15 7.49 24.43 -7.47
CA PHE A 15 8.12 24.42 -6.15
C PHE A 15 7.41 23.49 -5.15
N SER A 16 6.07 23.44 -5.17
CA SER A 16 5.28 22.59 -4.28
C SER A 16 5.50 21.11 -4.61
N ARG A 17 5.68 20.78 -5.90
CA ARG A 17 5.94 19.40 -6.36
C ARG A 17 7.29 18.89 -5.87
N ILE A 18 8.34 19.72 -6.01
CA ILE A 18 9.69 19.39 -5.51
C ILE A 18 9.66 19.26 -3.98
N ARG A 19 8.97 20.17 -3.28
CA ARG A 19 8.85 20.12 -1.81
C ARG A 19 8.15 18.87 -1.33
N LEU A 20 7.04 18.49 -1.98
CA LEU A 20 6.30 17.27 -1.65
C LEU A 20 7.13 16.02 -1.93
N LEU A 21 7.78 15.95 -3.09
CA LEU A 21 8.65 14.82 -3.43
C LEU A 21 9.79 14.66 -2.41
N ARG A 22 10.46 15.76 -2.04
CA ARG A 22 11.53 15.74 -1.03
C ARG A 22 11.02 15.24 0.32
N MET A 23 9.83 15.67 0.74
CA MET A 23 9.24 15.26 2.01
C MET A 23 8.92 13.75 2.03
N VAL A 24 8.37 13.23 0.94
CA VAL A 24 8.13 11.78 0.78
C VAL A 24 9.44 10.99 0.78
N LEU A 25 10.46 11.46 0.06
CA LEU A 25 11.77 10.79 0.02
C LEU A 25 12.44 10.76 1.40
N VAL A 26 12.38 11.85 2.16
CA VAL A 26 12.92 11.89 3.53
C VAL A 26 12.18 10.92 4.45
N ASN A 27 10.85 10.85 4.37
CA ASN A 27 10.07 9.92 5.18
C ASN A 27 10.36 8.45 4.82
N ILE A 28 10.52 8.14 3.53
CA ILE A 28 10.89 6.80 3.07
C ILE A 28 12.29 6.45 3.56
N ALA A 29 13.26 7.37 3.43
CA ALA A 29 14.61 7.14 3.91
C ALA A 29 14.65 6.91 5.42
N PHE A 30 13.89 7.68 6.20
CA PHE A 30 13.83 7.55 7.66
C PHE A 30 13.17 6.23 8.10
N ALA A 31 12.05 5.86 7.45
CA ALA A 31 11.38 4.59 7.70
C ALA A 31 12.26 3.40 7.30
N GLY A 32 12.84 3.44 6.09
CA GLY A 32 13.70 2.38 5.56
C GLY A 32 15.03 2.24 6.29
N ALA A 33 15.64 3.35 6.73
CA ALA A 33 16.84 3.30 7.56
C ALA A 33 16.58 2.65 8.92
N THR A 34 15.39 2.84 9.49
CA THR A 34 15.00 2.21 10.76
C THR A 34 14.84 0.70 10.62
N GLU A 35 14.24 0.22 9.54
CA GLU A 35 14.13 -1.22 9.24
C GLU A 35 15.50 -1.87 8.97
N VAL A 36 16.35 -1.22 8.16
CA VAL A 36 17.69 -1.72 7.85
C VAL A 36 18.59 -1.73 9.09
N ALA A 37 18.50 -0.72 9.96
CA ALA A 37 19.24 -0.68 11.21
C ALA A 37 18.83 -1.80 12.17
N GLN A 38 17.56 -2.22 12.17
CA GLN A 38 17.09 -3.36 12.96
C GLN A 38 17.56 -4.71 12.39
N ASP A 39 17.68 -4.83 11.07
CA ASP A 39 18.09 -6.08 10.41
C ASP A 39 19.59 -6.40 10.53
N ILE A 40 20.45 -5.39 10.68
CA ILE A 40 21.91 -5.58 10.87
C ILE A 40 22.24 -6.04 12.31
N GLY A 41 21.33 -5.87 13.28
CA GLY A 41 21.58 -6.23 14.69
C GLY A 41 21.42 -7.71 15.04
N MET A 42 20.87 -8.54 14.15
CA MET A 42 20.62 -9.96 14.42
C MET A 42 21.18 -10.82 13.31
N ASP A 43 22.51 -10.91 13.29
CA ASP A 43 23.17 -11.94 12.52
C ASP A 43 22.66 -13.34 12.96
N TRP A 44 22.03 -14.01 11.99
CA TRP A 44 22.07 -15.45 11.76
C TRP A 44 21.65 -16.38 12.90
N LEU A 45 20.34 -16.54 13.06
CA LEU A 45 19.75 -17.83 13.41
C LEU A 45 18.77 -18.22 12.29
N SER A 46 19.15 -19.13 11.39
CA SER A 46 18.32 -19.50 10.24
C SER A 46 16.92 -20.01 10.60
N GLN A 47 16.72 -20.48 11.84
CA GLN A 47 15.39 -20.83 12.38
C GLN A 47 14.53 -19.60 12.68
N ASP A 48 15.12 -18.47 13.07
CA ASP A 48 14.37 -17.25 13.43
C ASP A 48 14.05 -16.36 12.25
N VAL A 49 14.79 -16.47 11.13
CA VAL A 49 14.52 -15.62 9.95
C VAL A 49 13.14 -15.94 9.36
N THR A 50 12.76 -17.21 9.26
CA THR A 50 11.42 -17.60 8.81
C THR A 50 10.35 -17.17 9.81
N ALA A 51 10.61 -17.31 11.11
CA ALA A 51 9.68 -16.88 12.16
C ALA A 51 9.47 -15.35 12.13
N LYS A 52 10.55 -14.56 12.01
CA LYS A 52 10.51 -13.10 11.90
C LYS A 52 9.87 -12.63 10.60
N LEU A 53 10.15 -13.31 9.49
CA LEU A 53 9.50 -13.01 8.22
C LEU A 53 7.99 -13.26 8.31
N SER A 54 7.59 -14.38 8.91
CA SER A 54 6.18 -14.71 9.14
C SER A 54 5.49 -13.68 10.03
N THR A 55 6.12 -13.26 11.14
CA THR A 55 5.55 -12.24 12.01
C THR A 55 5.44 -10.88 11.31
N ARG A 56 6.45 -10.47 10.53
CA ARG A 56 6.39 -9.23 9.72
C ARG A 56 5.29 -9.29 8.67
N ILE A 57 5.14 -10.41 7.96
CA ILE A 57 4.03 -10.60 7.00
C ILE A 57 2.68 -10.54 7.71
N ALA A 58 2.53 -11.21 8.86
CA ALA A 58 1.29 -11.19 9.63
C ALA A 58 0.92 -9.77 10.10
N GLN A 59 1.90 -9.01 10.59
CA GLN A 59 1.72 -7.61 10.94
C GLN A 59 1.35 -6.76 9.73
N GLY A 60 2.03 -6.95 8.59
CA GLY A 60 1.74 -6.26 7.33
C GLY A 60 0.32 -6.53 6.83
N ILE A 61 -0.16 -7.77 6.91
CA ILE A 61 -1.55 -8.12 6.56
C ILE A 61 -2.53 -7.45 7.52
N GLY A 62 -2.25 -7.46 8.83
CA GLY A 62 -3.10 -6.83 9.84
C GLY A 62 -3.26 -5.32 9.63
N VAL A 63 -2.15 -4.61 9.44
CA VAL A 63 -2.15 -3.16 9.16
C VAL A 63 -2.76 -2.86 7.78
N GLY A 64 -2.50 -3.72 6.80
CA GLY A 64 -3.07 -3.63 5.45
C GLY A 64 -4.61 -3.73 5.46
N LEU A 65 -5.18 -4.64 6.24
CA LEU A 65 -6.63 -4.80 6.35
C LEU A 65 -7.29 -3.60 7.05
N LEU A 66 -6.65 -3.06 8.09
CA LEU A 66 -7.13 -1.84 8.76
C LEU A 66 -7.08 -0.63 7.82
N THR A 67 -5.98 -0.49 7.06
CA THR A 67 -5.83 0.55 6.03
C THR A 67 -6.88 0.40 4.93
N ALA A 68 -7.16 -0.82 4.48
CA ALA A 68 -8.22 -1.10 3.51
C ALA A 68 -9.59 -0.69 4.03
N ARG A 69 -9.90 -1.00 5.30
CA ARG A 69 -11.15 -0.59 5.95
C ARG A 69 -11.28 0.93 5.99
N LEU A 70 -10.21 1.63 6.36
CA LEU A 70 -10.16 3.10 6.33
C LEU A 70 -10.35 3.63 4.91
N GLY A 71 -9.70 3.02 3.91
CA GLY A 71 -9.82 3.38 2.50
C GLY A 71 -11.26 3.25 1.98
N VAL A 72 -11.96 2.15 2.30
CA VAL A 72 -13.39 1.99 1.95
C VAL A 72 -14.24 3.09 2.56
N LYS A 73 -13.95 3.50 3.80
CA LYS A 73 -14.65 4.63 4.46
C LYS A 73 -14.33 5.98 3.84
N ALA A 74 -13.08 6.22 3.49
CA ALA A 74 -12.70 7.41 2.75
C ALA A 74 -13.39 7.47 1.38
N MET A 75 -13.50 6.33 0.67
CA MET A 75 -14.25 6.24 -0.58
C MET A 75 -15.74 6.54 -0.40
N GLU A 76 -16.36 6.08 0.69
CA GLU A 76 -17.75 6.44 1.04
C GLU A 76 -17.93 7.95 1.27
N LEU A 77 -16.97 8.62 1.89
CA LEU A 77 -17.07 10.06 2.19
C LEU A 77 -16.73 10.95 0.99
N CYS A 78 -15.76 10.55 0.17
CA CYS A 78 -15.28 11.37 -0.94
C CYS A 78 -16.12 11.22 -2.23
N ARG A 79 -17.01 10.22 -2.31
CA ARG A 79 -17.81 9.99 -3.52
C ARG A 79 -19.07 10.87 -3.53
N PRO A 80 -19.33 11.63 -4.61
CA PRO A 80 -20.53 12.48 -4.71
C PRO A 80 -21.82 11.71 -5.05
N LEU A 81 -21.71 10.43 -5.40
CA LEU A 81 -22.82 9.55 -5.81
C LEU A 81 -22.92 8.36 -4.85
N ALA A 82 -24.16 7.97 -4.50
CA ALA A 82 -24.39 6.83 -3.62
C ALA A 82 -23.93 5.50 -4.26
N PHE A 83 -23.39 4.60 -3.45
CA PHE A 83 -23.03 3.25 -3.91
C PHE A 83 -24.26 2.47 -4.34
N GLN A 84 -24.21 1.86 -5.53
CA GLN A 84 -25.15 0.82 -5.90
C GLN A 84 -24.84 -0.48 -5.12
N LEU A 85 -25.85 -1.33 -4.90
CA LEU A 85 -25.78 -2.51 -4.01
C LEU A 85 -24.60 -3.45 -4.30
N ASN A 86 -24.14 -3.50 -5.56
CA ASN A 86 -23.06 -4.37 -6.03
C ASN A 86 -21.73 -3.64 -6.33
N GLU A 87 -21.71 -2.31 -6.20
CA GLU A 87 -20.54 -1.49 -6.52
C GLU A 87 -19.65 -1.22 -5.29
N LYS A 88 -20.23 -1.39 -4.09
CA LYS A 88 -19.50 -1.15 -2.85
C LYS A 88 -18.38 -2.18 -2.67
N PRO A 89 -17.12 -1.77 -2.56
CA PRO A 89 -16.03 -2.69 -2.31
C PRO A 89 -16.23 -3.37 -0.95
N LYS A 90 -16.37 -4.70 -0.97
CA LYS A 90 -16.54 -5.49 0.25
C LYS A 90 -15.16 -5.75 0.86
N LEU A 91 -15.04 -5.54 2.17
CA LEU A 91 -13.79 -5.80 2.89
C LEU A 91 -13.33 -7.26 2.74
N SER A 92 -14.27 -8.22 2.63
CA SER A 92 -13.95 -9.63 2.39
C SER A 92 -13.26 -9.85 1.04
N HIS A 93 -13.63 -9.09 0.01
CA HIS A 93 -13.01 -9.22 -1.30
C HIS A 93 -11.59 -8.67 -1.28
N ILE A 94 -11.39 -7.53 -0.63
CA ILE A 94 -10.06 -6.94 -0.42
C ILE A 94 -9.17 -7.89 0.40
N GLN A 95 -9.72 -8.53 1.44
CA GLN A 95 -8.98 -9.53 2.22
C GLN A 95 -8.53 -10.72 1.35
N GLN A 96 -9.42 -11.26 0.52
CA GLN A 96 -9.10 -12.36 -0.39
C GLN A 96 -8.03 -11.97 -1.41
N GLU A 97 -8.17 -10.78 -2.01
CA GLU A 97 -7.21 -10.23 -2.96
C GLU A 97 -5.85 -10.01 -2.31
N LEU A 98 -5.81 -9.39 -1.13
CA LEU A 98 -4.58 -9.14 -0.36
C LEU A 98 -3.87 -10.45 -0.02
N LEU A 99 -4.59 -11.47 0.45
CA LEU A 99 -4.02 -12.80 0.71
C LEU A 99 -3.50 -13.46 -0.57
N SER A 100 -4.21 -13.29 -1.69
CA SER A 100 -3.75 -13.81 -2.99
C SER A 100 -2.49 -13.13 -3.48
N SER A 101 -2.40 -11.80 -3.35
CA SER A 101 -1.22 -11.02 -3.73
C SER A 101 -0.02 -11.35 -2.86
N VAL A 102 -0.21 -11.46 -1.53
CA VAL A 102 0.87 -11.88 -0.61
C VAL A 102 1.34 -13.29 -0.95
N LYS A 103 0.40 -14.21 -1.23
CA LYS A 103 0.71 -15.57 -1.67
C LYS A 103 1.55 -15.57 -2.94
N ASP A 104 1.16 -14.79 -3.95
CA ASP A 104 1.88 -14.72 -5.23
C ASP A 104 3.28 -14.11 -5.09
N ILE A 105 3.43 -13.08 -4.25
CA ILE A 105 4.73 -12.45 -3.94
C ILE A 105 5.64 -13.44 -3.20
N VAL A 106 5.11 -14.13 -2.18
CA VAL A 106 5.88 -15.09 -1.36
C VAL A 106 6.26 -16.35 -2.16
N LEU A 107 5.38 -16.84 -3.04
CA LEU A 107 5.64 -18.00 -3.90
C LEU A 107 6.39 -17.64 -5.20
N GLY A 108 6.81 -16.38 -5.38
CA GLY A 108 7.59 -15.94 -6.54
C GLY A 108 6.84 -16.06 -7.87
N LYS A 109 5.51 -16.08 -7.86
CA LYS A 109 4.71 -16.12 -9.08
C LYS A 109 4.63 -14.70 -9.65
N ASN A 110 5.62 -14.33 -10.47
CA ASN A 110 5.60 -13.11 -11.29
C ASN A 110 4.50 -13.20 -12.35
N LYS A 111 3.24 -13.07 -11.93
CA LYS A 111 2.13 -12.85 -12.84
C LYS A 111 2.01 -11.36 -13.10
N ILE A 112 2.91 -10.88 -13.96
CA ILE A 112 2.69 -9.69 -14.79
C ILE A 112 1.52 -10.03 -15.72
N TYR A 113 0.28 -9.87 -15.26
CA TYR A 113 -0.88 -9.89 -16.13
C TYR A 113 -1.37 -8.47 -16.34
N LYS A 114 -0.86 -7.91 -17.44
CA LYS A 114 -1.56 -6.99 -18.30
C LYS A 114 -3.02 -7.43 -18.45
N LYS A 115 -3.94 -6.53 -18.12
CA LYS A 115 -5.25 -6.49 -18.78
C LYS A 115 -5.52 -5.04 -19.19
N GLU A 116 -5.27 -4.82 -20.48
CA GLU A 116 -5.69 -3.65 -21.23
C GLU A 116 -7.19 -3.83 -21.58
N GLN A 117 -7.84 -2.70 -21.85
CA GLN A 117 -9.14 -2.52 -22.53
C GLN A 117 -10.39 -2.66 -21.67
N ILE A 118 -10.98 -1.51 -21.30
CA ILE A 118 -11.84 -0.74 -22.23
C ILE A 118 -11.27 0.68 -22.34
#